data_AF-A0A958Q7X5-F1
#
_entry.id   AF-A0A958Q7X5-F1
#
_cell.length_a   1.000
_cell.length_b   1.000
_cell.length_c   1.000
_cell.angle_alpha   90.00
_cell.angle_beta   90.00
_cell.angle_gamma   90.00
#
_symmetry.space_group_name_H-M   'P 1'
#
loop_
_entity.id
_entity.type
_entity.pdbx_description
1 polymer ?
#
loop_
_entity_poly.entity_id
_entity_poly.type
_entity_poly.pdbx_seq_one_letter_code
_entity_poly.pdbx_strand_id
1 'polypeptide(L)'
;MNYDYLRHHFLDLLVDIVNTDTNVVLLCIILVASIIVLDALSTYAKEKRIAAGVNRSIKERKQILPDLKPLSSRNYVSDMQGLAGNPDGLVSENGFIIPIEVKPLAKKIRDRYVAQLLVYMRLVEEFEGKKPPYGYLILGKKARKVKIYNSEKRQAWLQYYLDQMRDFVDKNEPLKPLPSKSKCQRCNVRHRCNFQMTESASLSPTHRSLKIAQSNEFSDPSDTTH
;
A
#
# COMPACT_ATOMS: atom_id res chain seq x y z
N MET A 1 12.99 39.10 -28.06
CA MET A 1 13.01 37.96 -29.01
C MET A 1 12.10 38.36 -30.16
N ASN A 2 12.66 38.54 -31.36
CA ASN A 2 12.02 39.31 -32.43
C ASN A 2 10.92 38.48 -33.12
N TYR A 3 9.66 38.89 -32.99
CA TYR A 3 8.50 38.16 -33.53
C TYR A 3 8.60 37.95 -35.04
N ASP A 4 9.21 38.90 -35.76
CA ASP A 4 9.39 38.81 -37.22
C ASP A 4 10.38 37.70 -37.61
N TYR A 5 11.42 37.47 -36.81
CA TYR A 5 12.39 36.40 -37.05
C TYR A 5 11.76 35.01 -36.89
N LEU A 6 10.96 34.82 -35.82
CA LEU A 6 10.28 33.56 -35.57
C LEU A 6 9.23 33.27 -36.65
N ARG A 7 8.51 34.30 -37.09
CA ARG A 7 7.51 34.21 -38.15
C ARG A 7 8.13 33.85 -39.50
N HIS A 8 9.23 34.51 -39.89
CA HIS A 8 9.94 34.17 -41.12
C HIS A 8 10.46 32.74 -41.10
N HIS A 9 11.11 32.35 -40.00
CA HIS A 9 11.62 31.00 -39.87
C HIS A 9 10.51 29.93 -39.92
N PHE A 10 9.35 30.20 -39.31
CA PHE A 10 8.21 29.28 -39.36
C PHE A 10 7.61 29.16 -40.77
N LEU A 11 7.57 30.26 -41.53
CA LEU A 11 7.07 30.27 -42.90
C LEU A 11 8.01 29.54 -43.85
N ASP A 12 9.33 29.74 -43.72
CA ASP A 12 10.33 29.03 -44.52
C ASP A 12 10.23 27.51 -44.29
N LEU A 13 10.05 27.12 -43.03
CA LEU A 13 9.88 25.71 -42.64
C LEU A 13 8.58 25.11 -43.18
N LEU A 14 7.49 25.89 -43.25
CA LEU A 14 6.25 25.46 -43.89
C LEU A 14 6.39 25.29 -45.41
N VAL A 15 7.14 26.17 -46.08
CA VAL A 15 7.40 26.10 -47.53
C VAL A 15 8.26 24.88 -47.86
N ASP A 16 9.30 24.61 -47.07
CA ASP A 16 10.16 23.43 -47.24
C ASP A 16 9.38 22.12 -47.02
N ILE A 17 8.46 22.10 -46.04
CA ILE A 17 7.55 20.96 -45.81
C ILE A 17 6.62 20.74 -47.00
N VAL A 18 6.07 21.81 -47.60
CA VAL A 18 5.16 21.72 -48.76
C VAL A 18 5.90 21.24 -50.03
N ASN A 19 7.19 21.55 -50.17
CA ASN A 19 8.04 21.10 -51.27
C ASN A 19 8.59 19.67 -51.11
N THR A 20 8.31 19.02 -49.98
CA THR A 20 8.72 17.65 -49.71
C THR A 20 7.69 16.65 -50.27
N ASP A 21 8.12 15.43 -50.63
CA ASP A 21 7.26 14.35 -51.13
C ASP A 21 5.99 14.20 -50.27
N THR A 22 4.82 14.18 -50.92
CA THR A 22 3.50 14.11 -50.26
C THR A 22 3.38 12.89 -49.33
N ASN A 23 4.08 11.80 -49.62
CA ASN A 23 4.13 10.62 -48.76
C ASN A 23 4.86 10.88 -47.43
N VAL A 24 5.94 11.68 -47.46
CA VAL A 24 6.73 12.04 -46.27
C VAL A 24 5.94 13.00 -45.40
N VAL A 25 5.26 13.98 -46.00
CA VAL A 25 4.38 14.91 -45.27
C VAL A 25 3.23 14.15 -44.59
N LEU A 26 2.60 13.21 -45.30
CA LEU A 26 1.52 12.38 -44.75
C LEU A 26 2.00 11.50 -43.60
N LEU A 27 3.19 10.90 -43.71
CA LEU A 27 3.81 10.10 -42.64
C LEU A 27 4.03 10.93 -41.37
N CYS A 28 4.57 12.14 -41.51
CA CYS A 28 4.79 13.06 -40.39
C CYS A 28 3.48 13.44 -39.69
N ILE A 29 2.42 13.72 -40.45
CA ILE A 29 1.08 14.04 -39.89
C ILE A 29 0.53 12.84 -39.12
N ILE A 30 0.62 11.63 -39.67
CA ILE A 30 0.14 10.40 -39.01
C ILE A 30 0.91 10.13 -37.73
N LEU A 31 2.24 10.30 -37.72
CA LEU A 31 3.05 10.14 -36.52
C LEU A 31 2.65 11.11 -35.42
N VAL A 32 2.51 12.40 -35.74
CA VAL A 32 2.07 13.42 -34.77
C VAL A 32 0.67 13.10 -34.24
N ALA A 33 -0.27 12.74 -35.11
CA ALA A 33 -1.62 12.34 -34.71
C ALA A 33 -1.61 11.11 -33.79
N SER A 34 -0.79 10.10 -34.11
CA SER A 34 -0.67 8.89 -33.29
C SER A 34 -0.13 9.19 -31.89
N ILE A 35 0.86 10.08 -31.77
CA ILE A 35 1.42 10.50 -30.48
C ILE A 35 0.36 11.21 -29.64
N ILE A 36 -0.40 12.13 -30.26
CA ILE A 36 -1.48 12.87 -29.58
C ILE A 36 -2.57 11.89 -29.11
N VAL A 37 -2.98 10.94 -29.95
CA VAL A 37 -3.98 9.93 -29.59
C VAL A 37 -3.48 9.02 -28.47
N LEU A 38 -2.23 8.55 -28.55
CA LEU A 38 -1.62 7.74 -27.50
C LEU A 38 -1.54 8.50 -26.17
N ASP A 39 -1.18 9.78 -26.19
CA ASP A 39 -1.12 10.61 -24.99
C ASP A 39 -2.52 10.83 -24.38
N ALA A 40 -3.52 11.12 -25.22
CA ALA A 40 -4.91 11.24 -24.80
C ALA A 40 -5.46 9.94 -24.20
N LEU A 41 -5.22 8.79 -24.84
CA LEU A 41 -5.57 7.48 -24.32
C LEU A 41 -4.83 7.17 -23.01
N SER A 42 -3.55 7.53 -22.91
CA SER A 42 -2.76 7.34 -21.70
C SER A 42 -3.32 8.17 -20.54
N THR A 43 -3.76 9.40 -20.82
CA THR A 43 -4.32 10.33 -19.85
C THR A 43 -5.71 9.87 -19.40
N TYR A 44 -6.57 9.46 -20.33
CA TYR A 44 -7.87 8.87 -20.02
C TYR A 44 -7.75 7.56 -19.23
N ALA A 45 -6.80 6.69 -19.59
CA ALA A 45 -6.53 5.47 -18.85
C ALA A 45 -5.99 5.75 -17.44
N LYS A 46 -5.15 6.79 -17.26
CA LYS A 46 -4.73 7.26 -15.94
C LYS A 46 -5.94 7.71 -15.11
N GLU A 47 -6.87 8.48 -15.67
CA GLU A 47 -8.08 8.91 -14.95
C GLU A 47 -8.98 7.75 -14.49
N LYS A 48 -9.20 6.75 -15.35
CA LYS A 48 -9.94 5.53 -14.92
C LYS A 48 -9.20 4.75 -13.83
N ARG A 49 -7.86 4.66 -13.89
CA ARG A 49 -7.04 4.06 -12.82
C ARG A 49 -7.09 4.88 -11.53
N ILE A 50 -7.21 6.21 -11.64
CA ILE A 50 -7.39 7.14 -10.50
C ILE A 50 -8.74 6.89 -9.83
N ALA A 51 -9.83 6.75 -10.60
CA ALA A 51 -11.16 6.43 -10.10
C ALA A 51 -11.23 5.03 -9.42
N ALA A 52 -10.37 4.10 -9.84
CA ALA A 52 -10.20 2.78 -9.23
C ALA A 52 -9.37 2.80 -7.91
N GLY A 53 -8.96 3.97 -7.41
CA GLY A 53 -8.36 4.13 -6.07
C GLY A 53 -6.84 3.97 -5.99
N VAL A 54 -6.15 3.76 -7.12
CA VAL A 54 -4.71 3.49 -7.14
C VAL A 54 -3.87 4.74 -6.80
N ASN A 55 -4.36 5.94 -7.13
CA ASN A 55 -3.57 7.18 -7.06
C ASN A 55 -3.95 8.14 -5.91
N ARG A 56 -4.98 7.81 -5.11
CA ARG A 56 -5.31 8.60 -3.91
C ARG A 56 -4.16 8.61 -2.91
N SER A 57 -3.36 7.55 -2.95
CA SER A 57 -2.23 7.28 -2.07
C SER A 57 -1.18 8.40 -2.11
N ILE A 58 -0.73 8.91 -3.27
CA ILE A 58 0.41 9.84 -3.31
C ILE A 58 0.07 11.24 -2.76
N LYS A 59 -1.10 11.79 -3.10
CA LYS A 59 -1.51 13.13 -2.67
C LYS A 59 -1.95 13.16 -1.19
N GLU A 60 -2.61 12.10 -0.71
CA GLU A 60 -2.89 11.93 0.72
C GLU A 60 -1.61 11.63 1.51
N ARG A 61 -0.67 10.81 0.99
CA ARG A 61 0.64 10.50 1.63
C ARG A 61 1.42 11.76 1.99
N LYS A 62 1.47 12.77 1.10
CA LYS A 62 2.21 14.02 1.34
C LYS A 62 1.57 14.90 2.44
N GLN A 63 0.26 14.78 2.66
CA GLN A 63 -0.47 15.57 3.67
C GLN A 63 -0.54 14.86 5.02
N ILE A 64 -0.47 13.53 5.02
CA ILE A 64 -0.55 12.67 6.21
C ILE A 64 0.74 12.72 7.06
N LEU A 65 1.88 13.09 6.47
CA LEU A 65 3.18 13.13 7.13
C LEU A 65 4.00 14.36 6.68
N PRO A 66 3.63 15.58 7.14
CA PRO A 66 4.28 16.81 6.69
C PRO A 66 5.77 16.89 7.08
N ASP A 67 6.15 16.26 8.21
CA ASP A 67 7.49 16.41 8.80
C ASP A 67 8.47 15.30 8.41
N LEU A 68 8.01 14.27 7.69
CA LEU A 68 8.83 13.11 7.36
C LEU A 68 9.12 13.09 5.86
N LYS A 69 10.40 12.95 5.50
CA LYS A 69 10.85 12.85 4.12
C LYS A 69 10.41 11.49 3.55
N PRO A 70 9.32 11.43 2.75
CA PRO A 70 8.79 10.16 2.28
C PRO A 70 9.69 9.64 1.17
N LEU A 71 10.13 8.40 1.32
CA LEU A 71 10.72 7.61 0.25
C LEU A 71 9.60 6.97 -0.56
N SER A 72 9.86 6.70 -1.83
CA SER A 72 8.93 5.97 -2.68
C SER A 72 8.61 4.59 -2.08
N SER A 73 7.34 4.20 -2.06
CA SER A 73 6.95 2.84 -1.67
C SER A 73 7.63 1.82 -2.59
N ARG A 74 8.30 0.82 -2.01
CA ARG A 74 9.02 -0.24 -2.71
C ARG A 74 8.33 -1.58 -2.47
N ASN A 75 8.28 -2.42 -3.50
CA ASN A 75 7.85 -3.80 -3.35
C ASN A 75 9.03 -4.65 -2.86
N TYR A 76 8.85 -5.37 -1.76
CA TYR A 76 9.81 -6.29 -1.18
C TYR A 76 9.31 -7.72 -1.39
N VAL A 77 10.17 -8.60 -1.87
CA VAL A 77 9.87 -10.01 -2.09
C VAL A 77 11.06 -10.81 -1.57
N SER A 78 10.89 -11.45 -0.42
CA SER A 78 11.90 -12.30 0.21
C SER A 78 11.60 -13.76 -0.09
N ASP A 79 12.47 -14.38 -0.88
CA ASP A 79 12.43 -15.82 -1.11
C ASP A 79 12.85 -16.59 0.15
N MET A 80 13.85 -16.09 0.89
CA MET A 80 14.35 -16.71 2.11
C MET A 80 13.27 -16.83 3.18
N GLN A 81 12.43 -15.82 3.33
CA GLN A 81 11.35 -15.82 4.32
C GLN A 81 10.01 -16.32 3.76
N GLY A 82 9.88 -16.44 2.43
CA GLY A 82 8.59 -16.67 1.77
C GLY A 82 7.59 -15.53 2.04
N LEU A 83 8.07 -14.29 2.14
CA LEU A 83 7.25 -13.11 2.44
C LEU A 83 7.36 -12.08 1.33
N ALA A 84 6.24 -11.45 0.98
CA ALA A 84 6.21 -10.33 0.07
C ALA A 84 5.34 -9.20 0.62
N GLY A 85 5.67 -7.96 0.26
CA GLY A 85 4.98 -6.80 0.79
C GLY A 85 5.35 -5.49 0.09
N ASN A 86 4.34 -4.63 -0.10
CA ASN A 86 4.51 -3.27 -0.60
C ASN A 86 3.96 -2.30 0.46
N PRO A 87 4.83 -1.73 1.33
CA PRO A 87 4.40 -0.78 2.34
C PRO A 87 3.72 0.45 1.73
N ASP A 88 2.75 1.03 2.44
CA ASP A 88 2.11 2.27 2.00
C ASP A 88 3.09 3.44 1.94
N GLY A 89 4.19 3.38 2.68
CA GLY A 89 5.28 4.34 2.58
C GLY A 89 6.51 3.90 3.35
N LEU A 90 7.61 4.58 3.09
CA LEU A 90 8.88 4.44 3.79
C LEU A 90 9.36 5.84 4.14
N VAL A 91 9.99 6.03 5.30
CA VAL A 91 10.63 7.30 5.68
C VAL A 91 12.01 7.02 6.26
N SER A 92 12.96 7.92 6.02
CA SER A 92 14.27 7.85 6.65
C SER A 92 14.26 8.67 7.94
N GLU A 93 14.47 8.03 9.09
CA GLU A 93 14.51 8.68 10.41
C GLU A 93 15.72 8.13 11.19
N ASN A 94 16.61 9.02 11.66
CA ASN A 94 17.81 8.66 12.43
C ASN A 94 18.69 7.58 11.78
N GLY A 95 18.79 7.57 10.45
CA GLY A 95 19.57 6.60 9.68
C GLY A 95 18.93 5.21 9.54
N PHE A 96 17.66 5.06 9.93
CA PHE A 96 16.83 3.87 9.73
C PHE A 96 15.74 4.14 8.68
N ILE A 97 15.39 3.08 7.94
CA ILE A 97 14.23 3.08 7.05
C ILE A 97 13.02 2.60 7.86
N ILE A 98 12.01 3.46 8.03
CA ILE A 98 10.84 3.22 8.86
C ILE A 98 9.62 2.99 7.96
N PRO A 99 8.96 1.81 8.01
CA PRO A 99 7.77 1.55 7.21
C PRO A 99 6.52 2.23 7.79
N ILE A 100 5.62 2.60 6.88
CA ILE A 100 4.33 3.23 7.18
C ILE A 100 3.20 2.36 6.63
N GLU A 101 2.16 2.19 7.43
CA GLU A 101 0.91 1.53 7.05
C GLU A 101 -0.28 2.47 7.30
N VAL A 102 -1.17 2.64 6.32
CA VAL A 102 -2.29 3.58 6.38
C VAL A 102 -3.63 2.86 6.34
N LYS A 103 -4.45 3.04 7.38
CA LYS A 103 -5.83 2.51 7.45
C LYS A 103 -6.84 3.67 7.60
N PRO A 104 -7.28 4.30 6.50
CA PRO A 104 -8.06 5.54 6.54
C PRO A 104 -9.46 5.38 7.14
N LEU A 105 -10.01 4.16 7.11
CA LEU A 105 -11.34 3.84 7.67
C LEU A 105 -11.27 3.22 9.08
N ALA A 106 -10.08 2.96 9.60
CA ALA A 106 -9.91 2.31 10.89
C ALA A 106 -9.99 3.32 12.04
N LYS A 107 -10.89 3.07 13.01
CA LYS A 107 -10.97 3.87 14.25
C LYS A 107 -10.03 3.36 15.36
N LYS A 108 -9.71 2.06 15.35
CA LYS A 108 -8.91 1.38 16.38
C LYS A 108 -7.79 0.56 15.75
N ILE A 109 -6.69 0.42 16.48
CA ILE A 109 -5.62 -0.52 16.15
C ILE A 109 -6.19 -1.94 16.24
N ARG A 110 -5.76 -2.81 15.33
CA ARG A 110 -6.15 -4.21 15.31
C ARG A 110 -4.90 -5.05 15.06
N ASP A 111 -4.90 -6.25 15.61
CA ASP A 111 -3.80 -7.21 15.56
C ASP A 111 -3.29 -7.41 14.12
N ARG A 112 -4.19 -7.57 13.14
CA ARG A 112 -3.81 -7.70 11.72
C ARG A 112 -3.05 -6.50 11.14
N TYR A 113 -3.30 -5.28 11.63
CA TYR A 113 -2.58 -4.09 11.16
C TYR A 113 -1.16 -4.08 11.73
N VAL A 114 -1.03 -4.49 13.00
CA VAL A 114 0.27 -4.64 13.66
C VAL A 114 1.08 -5.74 12.98
N ALA A 115 0.47 -6.91 12.73
CA ALA A 115 1.12 -8.01 12.02
C ALA A 115 1.61 -7.59 10.63
N GLN A 116 0.76 -6.92 9.84
CA GLN A 116 1.14 -6.42 8.51
C GLN A 116 2.34 -5.46 8.59
N LEU A 117 2.33 -4.52 9.53
CA LEU A 117 3.44 -3.58 9.70
C LEU A 117 4.73 -4.26 10.19
N LEU A 118 4.63 -5.27 11.07
CA LEU A 118 5.79 -6.05 11.53
C LEU A 118 6.43 -6.88 10.40
N VAL A 119 5.63 -7.39 9.45
CA VAL A 119 6.14 -8.02 8.22
C VAL A 119 6.98 -7.03 7.43
N TYR A 120 6.50 -5.79 7.27
CA TYR A 120 7.28 -4.77 6.58
C TYR A 120 8.57 -4.41 7.30
N MET A 121 8.59 -4.36 8.64
CA MET A 121 9.83 -4.14 9.37
C MET A 121 10.85 -5.26 9.12
N ARG A 122 10.39 -6.51 9.03
CA ARG A 122 11.27 -7.66 8.76
C ARG A 122 11.80 -7.66 7.32
N LEU A 123 10.96 -7.29 6.35
CA LEU A 123 11.38 -7.12 4.96
C LEU A 123 12.36 -5.95 4.81
N VAL A 124 12.09 -4.82 5.47
CA VAL A 124 13.02 -3.67 5.47
C VAL A 124 14.36 -4.05 6.12
N GLU A 125 14.35 -4.80 7.22
CA GLU A 125 15.57 -5.28 7.87
C GLU A 125 16.44 -6.12 6.94
N GLU A 126 15.83 -7.06 6.20
CA GLU A 126 16.54 -7.90 5.22
C GLU A 126 17.13 -7.09 4.06
N PHE A 127 16.34 -6.21 3.45
CA PHE A 127 16.74 -5.54 2.21
C PHE A 127 17.57 -4.28 2.42
N GLU A 128 17.39 -3.58 3.53
CA GLU A 128 18.10 -2.34 3.86
C GLU A 128 19.25 -2.58 4.87
N GLY A 129 19.40 -3.81 5.37
CA GLY A 129 20.48 -4.25 6.25
C GLY A 129 20.43 -3.67 7.67
N LYS A 130 19.37 -2.93 8.02
CA LYS A 130 19.19 -2.32 9.35
C LYS A 130 17.79 -2.59 9.87
N LYS A 131 17.72 -3.16 11.07
CA LYS A 131 16.46 -3.39 11.78
C LYS A 131 15.76 -2.07 12.11
N PRO A 132 14.56 -1.80 11.58
CA PRO A 132 13.80 -0.62 11.97
C PRO A 132 13.39 -0.75 13.45
N PRO A 133 13.65 0.26 14.31
CA PRO A 133 13.26 0.19 15.72
C PRO A 133 11.74 0.25 15.93
N TYR A 134 11.01 0.80 14.96
CA TYR A 134 9.55 0.90 14.94
C TYR A 134 9.04 1.11 13.50
N GLY A 135 7.72 1.14 13.35
CA GLY A 135 7.02 1.63 12.17
C GLY A 135 5.83 2.51 12.56
N TYR A 136 5.25 3.20 11.59
CA TYR A 136 4.09 4.07 11.81
C TYR A 136 2.81 3.43 11.28
N LEU A 137 1.79 3.36 12.14
CA LEU A 137 0.43 3.02 11.76
C LEU A 137 -0.44 4.28 11.78
N ILE A 138 -1.03 4.62 10.64
CA ILE A 138 -1.83 5.83 10.47
C ILE A 138 -3.30 5.47 10.36
N LEU A 139 -4.13 6.05 11.23
CA LEU A 139 -5.51 5.63 11.44
C LEU A 139 -6.52 6.74 11.21
N GLY A 140 -7.59 6.39 10.50
CA GLY A 140 -8.78 7.23 10.37
C GLY A 140 -8.57 8.42 9.44
N LYS A 141 -9.66 9.17 9.21
CA LYS A 141 -9.66 10.37 8.36
C LYS A 141 -8.79 11.51 8.90
N LYS A 142 -8.55 11.53 10.21
CA LYS A 142 -7.70 12.53 10.89
C LYS A 142 -6.21 12.15 10.90
N ALA A 143 -5.82 11.09 10.17
CA ALA A 143 -4.43 10.66 10.04
C ALA A 143 -3.71 10.47 11.40
N ARG A 144 -4.37 9.85 12.39
CA ARG A 144 -3.77 9.64 13.71
C ARG A 144 -2.57 8.70 13.57
N LYS A 145 -1.36 9.23 13.77
CA LYS A 145 -0.09 8.51 13.73
C LYS A 145 0.14 7.77 15.04
N VAL A 146 0.47 6.48 14.97
CA VAL A 146 0.83 5.66 16.14
C VAL A 146 2.15 4.94 15.84
N LYS A 147 3.11 5.02 16.77
CA LYS A 147 4.38 4.31 16.70
C LYS A 147 4.19 2.87 17.19
N ILE A 148 4.64 1.91 16.40
CA ILE A 148 4.59 0.48 16.70
C ILE A 148 6.03 -0.02 16.80
N TYR A 149 6.48 -0.38 18.00
CA TYR A 149 7.86 -0.82 18.22
C TYR A 149 8.15 -2.21 17.64
N ASN A 150 9.38 -2.40 17.16
CA ASN A 150 9.87 -3.66 16.60
C ASN A 150 10.54 -4.54 17.67
N SER A 151 9.81 -4.89 18.72
CA SER A 151 10.34 -5.70 19.81
C SER A 151 10.43 -7.18 19.44
N GLU A 152 11.35 -7.91 20.08
CA GLU A 152 11.50 -9.36 19.91
C GLU A 152 10.21 -10.10 20.25
N LYS A 153 9.51 -9.71 21.33
CA LYS A 153 8.20 -10.27 21.70
C LYS A 153 7.17 -10.16 20.57
N ARG A 154 7.14 -9.02 19.87
CA ARG A 154 6.24 -8.80 18.72
C ARG A 154 6.67 -9.60 17.49
N GLN A 155 7.98 -9.75 17.27
CA GLN A 155 8.51 -10.56 16.18
C GLN A 155 8.27 -12.06 16.41
N ALA A 156 8.39 -12.54 17.65
CA ALA A 156 8.02 -13.91 18.03
C ALA A 156 6.50 -14.13 17.87
N TRP A 157 5.68 -13.15 18.28
CA TRP A 157 4.24 -13.19 18.06
C TRP A 157 3.86 -13.23 16.57
N LEU A 158 4.54 -12.44 15.72
CA LEU A 158 4.37 -12.50 14.27
C LEU A 158 4.78 -13.88 13.74
N GLN A 159 5.93 -14.38 14.16
CA GLN A 159 6.49 -15.67 13.74
C GLN A 159 5.49 -16.81 13.99
N TYR A 160 4.90 -16.86 15.20
CA TYR A 160 3.85 -17.82 15.52
C TYR A 160 2.72 -17.85 14.49
N TYR A 161 2.21 -16.69 14.05
CA TYR A 161 1.15 -16.67 13.05
C TYR A 161 1.63 -17.06 11.65
N LEU A 162 2.86 -16.72 11.27
CA LEU A 162 3.43 -17.13 9.99
C LEU A 162 3.58 -18.65 9.94
N ASP A 163 4.04 -19.27 11.02
CA ASP A 163 4.19 -20.72 11.10
C ASP A 163 2.83 -21.41 11.05
N GLN A 164 1.83 -20.90 11.79
CA GLN A 164 0.46 -21.40 11.67
C GLN A 164 -0.05 -21.29 10.22
N MET A 165 0.21 -20.18 9.52
CA MET A 165 -0.20 -20.02 8.12
C MET A 165 0.49 -21.00 7.17
N ARG A 166 1.79 -21.26 7.37
CA ARG A 166 2.55 -22.24 6.58
C ARG A 166 2.05 -23.65 6.81
N ASP A 167 1.88 -24.03 8.07
CA ASP A 167 1.29 -25.32 8.46
C ASP A 167 -0.05 -25.60 7.77
N PHE A 168 -0.91 -24.58 7.65
CA PHE A 168 -2.19 -24.74 6.95
C PHE A 168 -2.04 -24.97 5.45
N VAL A 169 -1.08 -24.29 4.82
CA VAL A 169 -0.80 -24.48 3.39
C VAL A 169 -0.21 -25.88 3.15
N ASP A 170 0.72 -26.31 4.00
CA ASP A 170 1.43 -27.58 3.85
C ASP A 170 0.53 -28.80 4.11
N LYS A 171 -0.32 -28.74 5.14
CA LYS A 171 -1.25 -29.83 5.49
C LYS A 171 -2.43 -29.93 4.51
N ASN A 172 -2.68 -28.88 3.72
CA ASN A 172 -3.82 -28.76 2.80
C ASN A 172 -5.18 -29.07 3.46
N GLU A 173 -5.29 -28.84 4.77
CA GLU A 173 -6.51 -29.09 5.53
C GLU A 173 -7.47 -27.91 5.42
N PRO A 174 -8.78 -28.15 5.21
CA PRO A 174 -9.75 -27.07 5.17
C PRO A 174 -9.88 -26.41 6.55
N LEU A 175 -9.50 -25.12 6.60
CA LEU A 175 -9.69 -24.28 7.78
C LEU A 175 -11.16 -24.25 8.20
N LYS A 176 -11.42 -24.58 9.48
CA LYS A 176 -12.75 -24.40 10.06
C LYS A 176 -13.08 -22.91 10.09
N PRO A 177 -14.11 -22.44 9.35
CA PRO A 177 -14.43 -21.02 9.32
C PRO A 177 -14.96 -20.58 10.67
N LEU A 178 -14.52 -19.40 11.13
CA LEU A 178 -15.11 -18.71 12.27
C LEU A 178 -16.10 -17.66 11.73
N PRO A 179 -17.40 -17.99 11.68
CA PRO A 179 -18.38 -17.10 11.06
C PRO A 179 -18.52 -15.80 11.84
N SER A 180 -18.66 -14.71 11.10
CA SER A 180 -19.08 -13.43 11.63
C SER A 180 -20.07 -12.83 10.65
N LYS A 181 -21.28 -12.51 11.10
CA LYS A 181 -22.35 -11.93 10.25
C LYS A 181 -21.81 -10.80 9.37
N SER A 182 -21.08 -9.87 9.97
CA SER A 182 -20.49 -8.71 9.27
C SER A 182 -19.44 -9.05 8.21
N LYS A 183 -18.68 -10.14 8.37
CA LYS A 183 -17.63 -10.59 7.45
C LYS A 183 -18.19 -11.53 6.38
N CYS A 184 -19.01 -12.50 6.78
CA CYS A 184 -19.61 -13.48 5.88
C CYS A 184 -20.52 -12.84 4.84
N GLN A 185 -21.31 -11.82 5.22
CA GLN A 185 -22.18 -11.08 4.31
C GLN A 185 -21.41 -10.31 3.21
N ARG A 186 -20.14 -9.97 3.44
CA ARG A 186 -19.28 -9.22 2.51
C ARG A 186 -18.11 -10.07 1.98
N CYS A 187 -18.15 -11.37 2.20
CA CYS A 187 -17.06 -12.27 1.80
C CYS A 187 -17.14 -12.50 0.28
N ASN A 188 -16.11 -12.07 -0.45
CA ASN A 188 -15.99 -12.23 -1.90
C ASN A 188 -15.94 -13.71 -2.33
N VAL A 189 -15.50 -14.61 -1.46
CA VAL A 189 -15.44 -16.06 -1.72
C VAL A 189 -16.61 -16.83 -1.09
N ARG A 190 -17.70 -16.14 -0.69
CA ARG A 190 -18.87 -16.77 -0.05
C ARG A 190 -19.47 -17.92 -0.87
N HIS A 191 -19.44 -17.82 -2.19
CA HIS A 191 -19.96 -18.82 -3.13
C HIS A 191 -19.19 -20.16 -3.09
N ARG A 192 -17.94 -20.17 -2.60
CA ARG A 192 -17.14 -21.39 -2.39
C ARG A 192 -17.10 -21.84 -0.93
N CYS A 193 -17.79 -21.12 -0.05
CA CYS A 193 -17.79 -21.42 1.37
C CYS A 193 -18.96 -22.35 1.70
N ASN A 194 -18.64 -23.57 2.12
CA ASN A 194 -19.63 -24.58 2.49
C ASN A 194 -20.29 -24.31 3.86
N PHE A 195 -19.86 -23.27 4.58
CA PHE A 195 -20.44 -22.90 5.87
C PHE A 195 -21.82 -22.25 5.70
N GLN A 196 -22.79 -22.76 6.44
CA GLN A 196 -24.14 -22.19 6.54
C GLN A 196 -24.29 -21.44 7.86
N MET A 197 -24.82 -20.22 7.79
CA MET A 197 -25.07 -19.41 8.99
C MET A 197 -26.35 -19.93 9.66
N THR A 198 -26.23 -20.85 10.63
CA THR A 198 -27.33 -21.20 11.51
C THR A 198 -27.50 -20.14 12.60
N GLU A 199 -28.73 -19.86 13.05
CA GLU A 199 -29.03 -18.82 14.05
C GLU A 199 -28.21 -18.97 15.36
N SER A 200 -27.81 -20.21 15.69
CA SER A 200 -27.02 -20.56 16.87
C SER A 200 -25.53 -20.22 16.79
N ALA A 201 -24.98 -19.89 15.61
CA ALA A 201 -23.55 -19.57 15.45
C ALA A 201 -23.18 -18.14 15.89
N SER A 202 -24.15 -17.38 16.41
CA SER A 202 -23.99 -15.99 16.87
C SER A 202 -23.35 -15.86 18.27
N LEU A 203 -23.15 -16.98 18.98
CA LEU A 203 -22.65 -17.01 20.36
C LEU A 203 -21.41 -17.91 20.49
N SER A 204 -20.23 -17.43 20.11
CA SER A 204 -19.02 -17.80 20.86
C SER A 204 -18.01 -16.64 20.89
N PRO A 205 -17.86 -15.97 22.04
CA PRO A 205 -16.78 -15.03 22.29
C PRO A 205 -15.56 -15.72 22.93
N THR A 206 -15.20 -16.94 22.51
CA THR A 206 -14.07 -17.68 23.11
C THR A 206 -12.77 -17.52 22.32
N HIS A 207 -12.36 -16.26 22.11
CA HIS A 207 -10.94 -15.89 22.09
C HIS A 207 -10.71 -14.52 22.77
N ARG A 208 -11.68 -14.06 23.58
CA ARG A 208 -11.54 -12.87 24.42
C ARG A 208 -10.79 -13.18 25.74
N SER A 209 -10.61 -14.45 26.09
CA SER A 209 -10.05 -14.86 27.39
C SER A 209 -8.53 -15.02 27.45
N LEU A 210 -7.81 -14.81 26.35
CA LEU A 210 -6.37 -14.50 26.38
C LEU A 210 -6.10 -12.98 26.30
N LYS A 211 -7.15 -12.16 26.16
CA LYS A 211 -7.05 -10.69 26.01
C LYS A 211 -7.04 -9.90 27.32
N ILE A 212 -6.98 -10.54 28.48
CA ILE A 212 -7.00 -9.84 29.78
C ILE A 212 -5.63 -9.92 30.51
N ALA A 213 -4.72 -10.83 30.13
CA ALA A 213 -3.38 -10.88 30.71
C ALA A 213 -2.30 -10.09 29.93
N GLN A 214 -2.64 -9.47 28.78
CA GLN A 214 -1.63 -8.81 27.92
C GLN A 214 -1.99 -7.37 27.49
N SER A 215 -3.14 -6.83 27.93
CA SER A 215 -3.54 -5.46 27.58
C SER A 215 -3.08 -4.39 28.58
N ASN A 216 -2.64 -4.77 29.78
CA ASN A 216 -2.16 -3.83 30.80
C ASN A 216 -0.61 -3.73 30.89
N GLU A 217 0.13 -4.50 30.08
CA GLU A 217 1.60 -4.43 30.01
C GLU A 217 2.12 -3.91 28.65
N PHE A 218 1.22 -3.33 27.84
CA PHE A 218 1.55 -2.85 26.49
C PHE A 218 1.40 -1.33 26.33
N SER A 219 1.22 -0.64 27.44
CA SER A 219 1.37 0.80 27.62
C SER A 219 2.61 1.01 28.47
N ASP A 220 3.70 1.46 27.85
CA ASP A 220 4.92 1.90 28.54
C ASP A 220 4.72 3.34 29.04
N PRO A 221 5.22 3.70 30.24
CA PRO A 221 4.96 4.97 30.90
C PRO A 221 6.00 6.00 30.44
N SER A 222 5.72 6.67 29.33
CA SER A 222 6.43 7.90 28.99
C SER A 222 5.53 8.98 28.38
N ASP A 223 4.21 8.86 28.59
CA ASP A 223 3.24 9.92 28.26
C ASP A 223 2.96 10.78 29.51
N THR A 224 4.05 11.30 30.07
CA THR A 224 4.06 12.45 30.96
C THR A 224 5.35 13.20 30.67
N THR A 225 5.30 14.17 29.76
CA THR A 225 5.84 15.53 29.95
C THR A 225 5.73 16.34 28.66
N HIS A 226 4.97 17.43 28.77
CA HIS A 226 4.96 18.68 27.98
C HIS A 226 4.56 18.64 26.50
#